data_AF-A0A2D0KLN8-F1
#
_entry.id   AF-A0A2D0KLN8-F1
#
_cell.length_a   1.000
_cell.length_b   1.000
_cell.length_c   1.000
_cell.angle_alpha   90.00
_cell.angle_beta   90.00
_cell.angle_gamma   90.00
#
_symmetry.space_group_name_H-M   'P 1'
#
loop_
_entity.id
_entity.type
_entity.pdbx_description
1 polymer ?
#
loop_
_entity_poly.entity_id
_entity_poly.type
_entity_poly.pdbx_seq_one_letter_code
_entity_poly.pdbx_strand_id
1 'polypeptide(L)'
;MNDSKKISTTLHDATPTLLIDQQEILLKIPMEKKSYEALQSYPPLNSIDDKQCTLRNTQRFARTIIFFPILIGVLLTFYYCIESLIELKKRSEINILRTVNSVREEYGEDFYLRKDLPENLENARFIGNDKTISFWKYLYYRYNYFHASTKFLITDFLRFSLLLVFSFYLIHRCFFWKLQAPIFIDRERQLFFSWYKGKVYAARYSQVGVSNQTDPMKIIHLMGLAMYTLDENNTLARRAFQMCLSYDSILGFNTKLRQDEAHAFIIKYLIQGKDAVAATDYKRFPALFLFKDKKPADFNEQLEHILAELDKQDIRDNSQENT
;
A
#
# COMPACT_ATOMS: atom_id res chain seq x y z
N MET A 1 -15.34 38.75 14.00
CA MET A 1 -15.67 38.00 12.75
C MET A 1 -14.35 37.45 12.24
N ASN A 2 -13.89 36.33 12.76
CA ASN A 2 -14.27 34.93 12.48
C ASN A 2 -13.44 34.35 11.33
N ASP A 3 -13.03 33.10 11.55
CA ASP A 3 -12.52 32.15 10.58
C ASP A 3 -11.05 32.26 10.15
N SER A 4 -10.19 31.67 10.98
CA SER A 4 -9.24 30.68 10.48
C SER A 4 -8.75 29.79 11.64
N LYS A 5 -9.68 29.08 12.31
CA LYS A 5 -9.31 27.83 13.00
C LYS A 5 -8.99 26.82 11.91
N LYS A 6 -7.72 26.80 11.51
CA LYS A 6 -7.17 25.77 10.63
C LYS A 6 -7.36 24.44 11.37
N ILE A 7 -8.31 23.64 10.91
CA ILE A 7 -8.58 22.29 11.40
C ILE A 7 -7.38 21.43 10.99
N SER A 8 -6.36 21.44 11.83
CA SER A 8 -5.36 20.38 11.90
C SER A 8 -5.44 19.79 13.30
N THR A 9 -6.61 19.23 13.64
CA THR A 9 -6.69 18.22 14.68
C THR A 9 -5.92 17.01 14.18
N THR A 10 -4.64 16.96 14.54
CA THR A 10 -3.87 15.74 14.41
C THR A 10 -4.61 14.65 15.18
N LEU A 11 -4.69 13.48 14.57
CA LEU A 11 -5.27 12.22 15.01
C LEU A 11 -4.94 11.77 16.47
N HIS A 12 -4.06 12.50 17.16
CA HIS A 12 -3.64 12.25 18.53
C HIS A 12 -4.57 12.84 19.62
N ASP A 13 -5.46 13.77 19.27
CA ASP A 13 -6.21 14.57 20.27
C ASP A 13 -7.55 13.97 20.72
N ALA A 14 -8.09 12.96 20.01
CA ALA A 14 -9.29 12.26 20.47
C ALA A 14 -8.89 11.11 21.41
N THR A 15 -9.38 11.15 22.65
CA THR A 15 -9.26 10.02 23.58
C THR A 15 -10.04 8.83 23.02
N PRO A 16 -9.39 7.69 22.71
CA PRO A 16 -10.08 6.51 22.23
C PRO A 16 -10.99 5.97 23.35
N THR A 17 -12.16 5.46 22.98
CA THR A 17 -13.00 4.72 23.93
C THR A 17 -12.31 3.39 24.22
N LEU A 18 -12.17 2.97 25.47
CA LEU A 18 -11.51 1.70 25.75
C LEU A 18 -12.39 0.53 25.28
N LEU A 19 -11.74 -0.53 24.79
CA LEU A 19 -12.42 -1.74 24.34
C LEU A 19 -13.17 -2.41 25.50
N ILE A 20 -12.62 -2.31 26.70
CA ILE A 20 -13.22 -2.86 27.93
C ILE A 20 -14.53 -2.16 28.30
N ASP A 21 -14.66 -0.84 28.05
CA ASP A 21 -15.88 -0.08 28.32
C ASP A 21 -17.05 -0.57 27.44
N GLN A 22 -16.73 -1.13 26.28
CA GLN A 22 -17.71 -1.66 25.32
C GLN A 22 -18.00 -3.15 25.54
N GLN A 23 -17.33 -3.80 26.50
CA GLN A 23 -17.36 -5.25 26.71
C GLN A 23 -18.78 -5.79 26.86
N GLU A 24 -19.60 -5.20 27.74
CA GLU A 24 -20.95 -5.71 28.00
C GLU A 24 -21.84 -5.65 26.76
N ILE A 25 -21.70 -4.59 25.96
CA ILE A 25 -22.47 -4.39 24.73
C ILE A 25 -22.02 -5.41 23.68
N LEU A 26 -20.71 -5.56 23.50
CA LEU A 26 -20.13 -6.44 22.48
C LEU A 26 -20.31 -7.93 22.80
N LEU A 27 -20.35 -8.31 24.08
CA LEU A 27 -20.65 -9.68 24.50
C LEU A 27 -22.11 -10.08 24.20
N LYS A 28 -23.05 -9.13 24.24
CA LYS A 28 -24.47 -9.36 23.93
C LYS A 28 -24.74 -9.58 22.44
N ILE A 29 -23.83 -9.19 21.55
CA ILE A 29 -23.99 -9.40 20.11
C ILE A 29 -24.06 -10.92 19.85
N PRO A 30 -25.13 -11.43 19.23
CA PRO A 30 -25.22 -12.85 18.90
C PRO A 30 -24.11 -13.20 17.90
N MET A 31 -23.34 -14.24 18.20
CA MET A 31 -22.27 -14.70 17.34
C MET A 31 -22.34 -16.21 17.24
N GLU A 32 -22.56 -16.71 16.04
CA GLU A 32 -22.54 -18.13 15.77
C GLU A 32 -21.10 -18.65 15.77
N LYS A 33 -20.93 -19.85 16.32
CA LYS A 33 -19.65 -20.58 16.31
C LYS A 33 -19.25 -20.80 14.85
N LYS A 34 -18.15 -20.21 14.40
CA LYS A 34 -17.73 -20.29 13.01
C LYS A 34 -17.21 -21.69 12.67
N SER A 35 -17.73 -22.30 11.61
CA SER A 35 -17.18 -23.52 11.00
C SER A 35 -15.78 -23.27 10.41
N TYR A 36 -15.10 -24.34 10.00
CA TYR A 36 -13.81 -24.20 9.31
C TYR A 36 -13.92 -23.32 8.05
N GLU A 37 -14.96 -23.48 7.20
CA GLU A 37 -15.11 -22.64 6.00
C GLU A 37 -15.44 -21.18 6.36
N ALA A 38 -16.21 -20.96 7.43
CA ALA A 38 -16.50 -19.63 7.93
C ALA A 38 -15.23 -18.93 8.47
N LEU A 39 -14.33 -19.66 9.14
CA LEU A 39 -13.01 -19.15 9.57
C LEU A 39 -12.09 -18.87 8.37
N GLN A 40 -12.15 -19.71 7.34
CA GLN A 40 -11.39 -19.53 6.11
C GLN A 40 -11.83 -18.29 5.33
N SER A 41 -13.13 -18.00 5.32
CA SER A 41 -13.69 -16.81 4.66
C SER A 41 -13.61 -15.54 5.51
N TYR A 42 -13.43 -15.64 6.83
CA TYR A 42 -13.33 -14.49 7.73
C TYR A 42 -12.06 -13.64 7.44
N PRO A 43 -12.20 -12.41 6.89
CA PRO A 43 -11.05 -11.63 6.44
C PRO A 43 -10.04 -11.22 7.52
N PRO A 44 -10.43 -10.83 8.76
CA PRO A 44 -9.44 -10.39 9.73
C PRO A 44 -8.64 -11.58 10.30
N LEU A 45 -9.16 -12.81 10.27
CA LEU A 45 -8.50 -13.94 10.92
C LEU A 45 -7.28 -14.49 10.15
N ASN A 46 -6.19 -14.67 10.89
CA ASN A 46 -4.98 -15.35 10.44
C ASN A 46 -4.82 -16.73 11.10
N SER A 47 -4.97 -16.81 12.42
CA SER A 47 -5.02 -18.08 13.15
C SER A 47 -5.79 -17.94 14.47
N ILE A 48 -6.28 -19.05 14.99
CA ILE A 48 -6.92 -19.15 16.30
C ILE A 48 -6.69 -20.54 16.88
N ASP A 49 -6.30 -20.58 18.15
CA ASP A 49 -6.22 -21.76 19.02
C ASP A 49 -6.71 -21.38 20.42
N ASP A 50 -6.57 -22.26 21.42
CA ASP A 50 -7.07 -21.99 22.79
C ASP A 50 -6.28 -20.93 23.57
N LYS A 51 -5.07 -20.60 23.12
CA LYS A 51 -4.15 -19.68 23.80
C LYS A 51 -4.01 -18.36 23.07
N GLN A 52 -3.93 -18.39 21.74
CA GLN A 52 -3.64 -17.25 20.91
C GLN A 52 -4.56 -17.13 19.69
N CYS A 53 -5.05 -15.92 19.46
CA CYS A 53 -5.72 -15.52 18.23
C CYS A 53 -4.86 -14.49 17.50
N THR A 54 -4.73 -14.63 16.17
CA THR A 54 -3.95 -13.69 15.35
C THR A 54 -4.80 -13.08 14.25
N LEU A 55 -4.76 -11.74 14.13
CA LEU A 55 -5.53 -10.98 13.15
C LEU A 55 -4.61 -10.25 12.15
N ARG A 56 -5.06 -10.18 10.90
CA ARG A 56 -4.31 -9.63 9.76
C ARG A 56 -4.44 -8.12 9.67
N ASN A 57 -3.35 -7.51 9.23
CA ASN A 57 -3.35 -6.14 8.74
C ASN A 57 -3.89 -6.06 7.30
N THR A 58 -4.64 -5.01 7.00
CA THR A 58 -5.10 -4.59 5.67
C THR A 58 -3.99 -4.48 4.61
N GLN A 59 -2.75 -4.17 5.01
CA GLN A 59 -1.60 -4.04 4.11
C GLN A 59 -1.41 -5.26 3.19
N ARG A 60 -1.72 -6.47 3.68
CA ARG A 60 -1.64 -7.71 2.91
C ARG A 60 -2.57 -7.70 1.71
N PHE A 61 -3.80 -7.26 1.91
CA PHE A 61 -4.81 -7.17 0.86
C PHE A 61 -4.53 -6.02 -0.11
N ALA A 62 -4.06 -4.87 0.41
CA ALA A 62 -3.63 -3.75 -0.43
C ALA A 62 -2.59 -4.20 -1.47
N ARG A 63 -1.62 -5.02 -1.06
CA ARG A 63 -0.62 -5.58 -1.96
C ARG A 63 -1.22 -6.45 -3.06
N THR A 64 -2.04 -7.43 -2.69
CA THR A 64 -2.50 -8.47 -3.63
C THR A 64 -3.63 -8.02 -4.52
N ILE A 65 -4.50 -7.12 -4.04
CA ILE A 65 -5.72 -6.72 -4.75
C ILE A 65 -5.57 -5.37 -5.44
N ILE A 66 -4.77 -4.46 -4.89
CA ILE A 66 -4.57 -3.13 -5.48
C ILE A 66 -3.24 -3.08 -6.22
N PHE A 67 -2.12 -3.18 -5.49
CA PHE A 67 -0.82 -2.88 -6.09
C PHE A 67 -0.41 -3.88 -7.16
N PHE A 68 -0.64 -5.19 -6.94
CA PHE A 68 -0.22 -6.22 -7.89
C PHE A 68 -1.00 -6.18 -9.22
N PRO A 69 -2.35 -6.09 -9.25
CA PRO A 69 -3.08 -5.94 -10.50
C PRO A 69 -2.76 -4.64 -11.23
N ILE A 70 -2.62 -3.52 -10.51
CA ILE A 70 -2.22 -2.24 -11.11
C ILE A 70 -0.82 -2.35 -11.73
N LEU A 71 0.12 -3.00 -11.04
CA LEU A 71 1.46 -3.24 -11.58
C LEU A 71 1.41 -4.00 -12.90
N ILE A 72 0.62 -5.08 -12.99
CA ILE A 72 0.44 -5.83 -14.23
C ILE A 72 -0.11 -4.91 -15.33
N GLY A 73 -1.17 -4.13 -15.05
CA GLY A 73 -1.77 -3.22 -16.02
C GLY A 73 -0.79 -2.15 -16.53
N VAL A 74 0.03 -1.60 -15.64
CA VAL A 74 1.06 -0.60 -15.98
C VAL A 74 2.17 -1.23 -16.83
N LEU A 75 2.64 -2.43 -16.47
CA LEU A 75 3.66 -3.13 -17.26
C LEU A 75 3.17 -3.51 -18.66
N LEU A 76 1.91 -3.95 -18.79
CA LEU A 76 1.29 -4.23 -20.10
C LEU A 76 1.16 -2.97 -20.94
N THR A 77 0.74 -1.86 -20.32
CA THR A 77 0.66 -0.55 -20.99
C THR A 77 2.05 -0.08 -21.43
N PHE A 78 3.06 -0.30 -20.59
CA PHE A 78 4.44 0.06 -20.90
C PHE A 78 4.99 -0.76 -22.08
N TYR A 79 4.75 -2.06 -22.09
CA TYR A 79 5.04 -2.94 -23.21
C TYR A 79 4.34 -2.47 -24.50
N TYR A 80 3.04 -2.17 -24.44
CA TYR A 80 2.27 -1.67 -25.59
C TYR A 80 2.83 -0.34 -26.13
N CYS A 81 3.31 0.55 -25.26
CA CYS A 81 3.95 1.79 -25.69
C CYS A 81 5.27 1.54 -26.44
N ILE A 82 6.06 0.55 -26.01
CA ILE A 82 7.29 0.14 -26.69
C ILE A 82 6.97 -0.46 -28.05
N GLU A 83 6.03 -1.40 -28.12
CA GLU A 83 5.60 -2.02 -29.38
C GLU A 83 5.06 -0.98 -30.37
N SER A 84 4.20 -0.07 -29.91
CA SER A 84 3.67 1.01 -30.74
C SER A 84 4.77 1.92 -31.30
N LEU A 85 5.84 2.20 -30.53
CA LEU A 85 6.99 2.98 -31.00
C LEU A 85 7.79 2.21 -32.07
N ILE A 86 7.99 0.90 -31.89
CA ILE A 86 8.68 0.03 -32.84
C ILE A 86 7.90 -0.05 -34.17
N GLU A 87 6.58 -0.24 -34.11
CA GLU A 87 5.73 -0.24 -35.30
C GLU A 87 5.73 1.12 -36.01
N LEU A 88 5.70 2.21 -35.24
CA LEU A 88 5.78 3.56 -35.79
C LEU A 88 7.12 3.80 -36.49
N LYS A 89 8.23 3.31 -35.94
CA LYS A 89 9.53 3.29 -36.62
C LYS A 89 9.44 2.57 -37.96
N LYS A 90 8.96 1.32 -37.98
CA LYS A 90 8.89 0.51 -39.21
C LYS A 90 8.11 1.24 -40.32
N ARG A 91 6.96 1.83 -39.99
CA ARG A 91 6.16 2.62 -40.95
C ARG A 91 6.86 3.91 -41.40
N SER A 92 7.49 4.61 -40.46
CA SER A 92 8.20 5.87 -40.77
C SER A 92 9.41 5.63 -41.67
N GLU A 93 10.15 4.55 -41.43
CA GLU A 93 11.35 4.17 -42.17
C GLU A 93 11.05 4.00 -43.67
N ILE A 94 9.93 3.35 -44.01
CA ILE A 94 9.49 3.21 -45.41
C ILE A 94 9.28 4.58 -46.06
N ASN A 95 8.64 5.52 -45.36
CA ASN A 95 8.37 6.85 -45.89
C ASN A 95 9.65 7.67 -46.04
N ILE A 96 10.54 7.62 -45.04
CA ILE A 96 11.83 8.32 -45.06
C ILE A 96 12.69 7.81 -46.22
N LEU A 97 12.82 6.48 -46.37
CA LEU A 97 13.60 5.90 -47.46
C LEU A 97 13.00 6.22 -48.84
N ARG A 98 11.67 6.29 -48.96
CA ARG A 98 11.03 6.75 -50.20
C ARG A 98 11.43 8.19 -50.54
N THR A 99 11.39 9.09 -49.55
CA THR A 99 11.84 10.49 -49.75
C THR A 99 13.31 10.56 -50.13
N VAL A 100 14.19 9.80 -49.47
CA VAL A 100 15.62 9.73 -49.81
C VAL A 100 15.82 9.23 -51.25
N ASN A 101 15.10 8.20 -51.67
CA ASN A 101 15.20 7.67 -53.03
C ASN A 101 14.73 8.70 -54.07
N SER A 102 13.66 9.46 -53.82
CA SER A 102 13.23 10.53 -54.73
C SER A 102 14.28 11.64 -54.85
N VAL A 103 14.91 12.05 -53.74
CA VAL A 103 16.01 13.03 -53.77
C VAL A 103 17.23 12.48 -54.51
N ARG A 104 17.51 11.18 -54.38
CA ARG A 104 18.58 10.49 -55.09
C ARG A 104 18.36 10.48 -56.61
N GLU A 105 17.12 10.28 -57.06
CA GLU A 105 16.76 10.34 -58.48
C GLU A 105 16.95 11.75 -59.06
N GLU A 106 16.68 12.79 -58.27
CA GLU A 106 16.77 14.19 -58.72
C GLU A 106 18.20 14.77 -58.66
N TYR A 107 18.96 14.48 -57.60
CA TYR A 107 20.27 15.10 -57.32
C TYR A 107 21.47 14.14 -57.48
N GLY A 108 21.23 12.86 -57.79
CA GLY A 108 22.23 11.81 -57.98
C GLY A 108 22.51 10.98 -56.72
N GLU A 109 23.21 9.85 -56.90
CA GLU A 109 23.54 8.88 -55.83
C GLU A 109 24.25 9.52 -54.62
N ASP A 110 25.19 10.42 -54.89
CA ASP A 110 26.02 11.07 -53.87
C ASP A 110 25.48 12.43 -53.39
N PHE A 111 24.17 12.67 -53.53
CA PHE A 111 23.54 13.92 -53.10
C PHE A 111 23.82 14.25 -51.62
N TYR A 112 24.05 13.25 -50.77
CA TYR A 112 24.31 13.46 -49.36
C TYR A 112 25.66 14.12 -49.06
N LEU A 113 26.59 14.15 -50.03
CA LEU A 113 27.90 14.82 -49.95
C LEU A 113 27.86 16.26 -50.47
N ARG A 114 26.77 16.65 -51.14
CA ARG A 114 26.61 17.96 -51.76
C ARG A 114 26.34 19.06 -50.72
N LYS A 115 26.98 20.21 -50.92
CA LYS A 115 26.83 21.41 -50.06
C LYS A 115 25.78 22.39 -50.58
N ASP A 116 25.33 22.20 -51.82
CA ASP A 116 24.37 23.03 -52.55
C ASP A 116 22.90 22.55 -52.42
N LEU A 117 22.63 21.55 -51.58
CA LEU A 117 21.26 21.09 -51.35
C LEU A 117 20.42 22.16 -50.64
N PRO A 118 19.15 22.35 -51.04
CA PRO A 118 18.26 23.25 -50.34
C PRO A 118 17.96 22.76 -48.91
N GLU A 119 17.79 23.70 -47.98
CA GLU A 119 17.69 23.45 -46.53
C GLU A 119 16.51 22.53 -46.15
N ASN A 120 15.44 22.54 -46.94
CA ASN A 120 14.28 21.66 -46.75
C ASN A 120 14.59 20.16 -46.98
N LEU A 121 15.73 19.82 -47.59
CA LEU A 121 16.18 18.45 -47.85
C LEU A 121 17.26 17.95 -46.86
N GLU A 122 17.58 18.74 -45.82
CA GLU A 122 18.54 18.37 -44.78
C GLU A 122 18.19 17.04 -44.09
N ASN A 123 16.90 16.76 -43.94
CA ASN A 123 16.39 15.52 -43.39
C ASN A 123 16.78 14.31 -44.27
N ALA A 124 16.61 14.41 -45.59
CA ALA A 124 17.01 13.37 -46.55
C ALA A 124 18.54 13.23 -46.59
N ARG A 125 19.28 14.35 -46.51
CA ARG A 125 20.75 14.34 -46.46
C ARG A 125 21.28 13.58 -45.25
N PHE A 126 20.70 13.78 -44.07
CA PHE A 126 21.10 13.08 -42.83
C PHE A 126 20.99 11.54 -42.94
N ILE A 127 20.03 11.05 -43.72
CA ILE A 127 19.81 9.61 -43.93
C ILE A 127 20.49 9.09 -45.22
N GLY A 128 20.84 9.94 -46.18
CA GLY A 128 21.05 9.58 -47.59
C GLY A 128 22.01 8.43 -47.91
N ASN A 129 22.99 8.14 -47.04
CA ASN A 129 23.92 7.02 -47.18
C ASN A 129 23.37 5.67 -46.65
N ASP A 130 22.33 5.70 -45.81
CA ASP A 130 21.83 4.52 -45.11
C ASP A 130 20.77 3.79 -45.94
N LYS A 131 20.93 2.47 -46.04
CA LYS A 131 19.89 1.58 -46.62
C LYS A 131 18.79 1.20 -45.62
N THR A 132 19.11 1.26 -44.33
CA THR A 132 18.21 0.95 -43.21
C THR A 132 18.50 1.90 -42.06
N ILE A 133 17.46 2.34 -41.34
CA ILE A 133 17.60 3.33 -40.28
C ILE A 133 17.70 2.61 -38.93
N SER A 134 18.82 2.78 -38.23
CA SER A 134 18.97 2.27 -36.86
C SER A 134 17.97 2.92 -35.91
N PHE A 135 17.62 2.26 -34.80
CA PHE A 135 16.65 2.79 -33.83
C PHE A 135 17.05 4.17 -33.29
N TRP A 136 18.33 4.34 -32.91
CA TRP A 136 18.85 5.61 -32.40
C TRP A 136 18.83 6.71 -33.45
N LYS A 137 19.20 6.40 -34.70
CA LYS A 137 19.15 7.35 -35.81
C LYS A 137 17.71 7.74 -36.15
N TYR A 138 16.77 6.80 -36.03
CA TYR A 138 15.34 7.08 -36.14
C TYR A 138 14.84 8.03 -35.05
N LEU A 139 15.20 7.82 -33.79
CA LEU A 139 14.81 8.73 -32.70
C LEU A 139 15.37 10.13 -32.94
N TYR A 140 16.65 10.24 -33.30
CA TYR A 140 17.24 11.52 -33.66
C TYR A 140 16.48 12.18 -34.81
N TYR A 141 16.15 11.42 -35.86
CA TYR A 141 15.40 11.93 -36.99
C TYR A 141 14.00 12.43 -36.59
N ARG A 142 13.27 11.63 -35.82
CA ARG A 142 11.92 11.92 -35.32
C ARG A 142 11.90 13.19 -34.47
N TYR A 143 12.90 13.39 -33.61
CA TYR A 143 12.94 14.50 -32.67
C TYR A 143 13.63 15.76 -33.20
N ASN A 144 14.16 15.74 -34.43
CA ASN A 144 14.76 16.94 -35.05
C ASN A 144 14.11 17.32 -36.39
N TYR A 145 13.70 16.36 -37.22
CA TYR A 145 13.27 16.62 -38.60
C TYR A 145 11.78 16.42 -38.88
N PHE A 146 11.00 15.84 -37.96
CA PHE A 146 9.54 15.80 -38.13
C PHE A 146 8.92 17.18 -37.88
N HIS A 147 7.82 17.50 -38.59
CA HIS A 147 7.11 18.78 -38.45
C HIS A 147 6.64 19.09 -37.01
N ALA A 148 6.42 18.07 -36.18
CA ALA A 148 6.03 18.22 -34.76
C ALA A 148 7.06 17.58 -33.80
N SER A 149 8.34 17.65 -34.16
CA SER A 149 9.46 17.01 -33.47
C SER A 149 9.50 17.28 -31.96
N THR A 150 9.44 18.55 -31.55
CA THR A 150 9.44 18.97 -30.13
C THR A 150 8.25 18.40 -29.37
N LYS A 151 7.06 18.40 -30.00
CA LYS A 151 5.85 17.84 -29.39
C LYS A 151 5.97 16.33 -29.19
N PHE A 152 6.52 15.61 -30.17
CA PHE A 152 6.77 14.18 -30.04
C PHE A 152 7.77 13.88 -28.95
N LEU A 153 8.87 14.63 -28.88
CA LEU A 153 9.88 14.47 -27.83
C LEU A 153 9.28 14.64 -26.44
N ILE A 154 8.55 15.74 -26.20
CA ILE A 154 7.92 16.02 -24.90
C ILE A 154 6.89 14.93 -24.55
N THR A 155 6.05 14.55 -25.51
CA THR A 155 4.99 13.55 -25.27
C THR A 155 5.56 12.18 -24.97
N ASP A 156 6.52 11.72 -25.76
CA ASP A 156 7.19 10.44 -25.57
C ASP A 156 7.94 10.46 -24.23
N PHE A 157 8.73 11.51 -23.96
CA PHE A 157 9.46 11.65 -22.70
C PHE A 157 8.54 11.58 -21.47
N LEU A 158 7.45 12.35 -21.43
CA LEU A 158 6.51 12.34 -20.31
C LEU A 158 5.84 10.98 -20.15
N ARG A 159 5.39 10.35 -21.25
CA ARG A 159 4.72 9.05 -21.22
C ARG A 159 5.65 7.95 -20.71
N PHE A 160 6.82 7.79 -21.30
CA PHE A 160 7.79 6.75 -20.92
C PHE A 160 8.32 6.99 -19.50
N SER A 161 8.62 8.24 -19.12
CA SER A 161 9.10 8.57 -17.77
C SER A 161 8.04 8.32 -16.70
N LEU A 162 6.78 8.70 -16.96
CA LEU A 162 5.68 8.45 -16.02
C LEU A 162 5.46 6.96 -15.79
N LEU A 163 5.41 6.17 -16.87
CA LEU A 163 5.25 4.71 -16.80
C LEU A 163 6.42 4.06 -16.05
N LEU A 164 7.65 4.52 -16.29
CA LEU A 164 8.84 4.02 -15.63
C LEU A 164 8.83 4.31 -14.12
N VAL A 165 8.61 5.58 -13.73
CA VAL A 165 8.55 5.99 -12.33
C VAL A 165 7.42 5.26 -11.59
N PHE A 166 6.25 5.16 -12.22
CA PHE A 166 5.11 4.47 -11.63
C PHE A 166 5.35 2.96 -11.50
N SER A 167 6.00 2.33 -12.48
CA SER A 167 6.42 0.93 -12.40
C SER A 167 7.38 0.69 -11.23
N PHE A 168 8.42 1.52 -11.08
CA PHE A 168 9.35 1.40 -9.95
C PHE A 168 8.67 1.60 -8.61
N TYR A 169 7.79 2.59 -8.49
CA TYR A 169 7.00 2.82 -7.29
C TYR A 169 6.15 1.59 -6.93
N LEU A 170 5.44 1.01 -7.91
CA LEU A 170 4.58 -0.15 -7.70
C LEU A 170 5.37 -1.43 -7.39
N ILE A 171 6.52 -1.65 -8.04
CA ILE A 171 7.45 -2.74 -7.73
C ILE A 171 7.93 -2.59 -6.27
N HIS A 172 8.33 -1.38 -5.87
CA HIS A 172 8.71 -1.11 -4.49
C HIS A 172 7.56 -1.42 -3.51
N ARG A 173 6.33 -0.98 -3.82
CA ARG A 173 5.14 -1.26 -2.98
C ARG A 173 4.76 -2.74 -2.92
N CYS A 174 4.90 -3.48 -4.02
CA CYS A 174 4.55 -4.91 -4.09
C CYS A 174 5.58 -5.78 -3.37
N PHE A 175 6.87 -5.51 -3.58
CA PHE A 175 7.92 -6.43 -3.17
C PHE A 175 8.69 -5.94 -1.94
N PHE A 176 9.07 -4.66 -1.90
CA PHE A 176 10.01 -4.13 -0.90
C PHE A 176 9.35 -3.49 0.32
N TRP A 177 8.06 -3.14 0.23
CA TRP A 177 7.33 -2.67 1.40
C TRP A 177 7.28 -3.81 2.44
N LYS A 178 7.93 -3.65 3.59
CA LYS A 178 7.90 -4.67 4.64
C LYS A 178 6.48 -4.90 5.13
N LEU A 179 6.05 -6.15 5.24
CA LEU A 179 4.73 -6.48 5.78
C LEU A 179 4.78 -6.44 7.31
N GLN A 180 3.93 -5.61 7.92
CA GLN A 180 3.73 -5.58 9.37
C GLN A 180 3.25 -6.95 9.87
N ALA A 181 3.71 -7.35 11.05
CA ALA A 181 3.26 -8.58 11.69
C ALA A 181 1.74 -8.53 11.95
N PRO A 182 1.04 -9.67 11.96
CA PRO A 182 -0.31 -9.71 12.49
C PRO A 182 -0.33 -9.22 13.94
N ILE A 183 -1.51 -8.82 14.42
CA ILE A 183 -1.69 -8.62 15.85
C ILE A 183 -1.92 -9.98 16.50
N PHE A 184 -1.24 -10.21 17.60
CA PHE A 184 -1.33 -11.40 18.43
C PHE A 184 -2.12 -11.06 19.68
N ILE A 185 -3.15 -11.84 19.95
CA ILE A 185 -4.02 -11.72 21.11
C ILE A 185 -3.75 -12.94 21.97
N ASP A 186 -3.00 -12.73 23.05
CA ASP A 186 -2.70 -13.74 24.05
C ASP A 186 -3.82 -13.74 25.11
N ARG A 187 -4.53 -14.86 25.19
CA ARG A 187 -5.66 -15.01 26.10
C ARG A 187 -5.22 -15.17 27.55
N GLU A 188 -4.17 -15.94 27.80
CA GLU A 188 -3.69 -16.22 29.17
C GLU A 188 -3.16 -14.93 29.81
N ARG A 189 -2.44 -14.12 29.04
CA ARG A 189 -1.86 -12.85 29.51
C ARG A 189 -2.78 -11.64 29.33
N GLN A 190 -3.93 -11.80 28.66
CA GLN A 190 -4.83 -10.71 28.27
C GLN A 190 -4.08 -9.57 27.55
N LEU A 191 -3.18 -9.94 26.63
CA LEU A 191 -2.20 -9.05 26.03
C LEU A 191 -2.36 -9.01 24.51
N PHE A 192 -2.32 -7.80 23.96
CA PHE A 192 -2.27 -7.55 22.54
C PHE A 192 -0.84 -7.15 22.19
N PHE A 193 -0.25 -7.76 21.17
CA PHE A 193 1.05 -7.33 20.68
C PHE A 193 1.25 -7.52 19.18
N SER A 194 2.14 -6.74 18.59
CA SER A 194 2.57 -6.83 17.19
C SER A 194 3.98 -6.22 17.05
N TRP A 195 4.56 -6.28 15.86
CA TRP A 195 5.84 -5.60 15.58
C TRP A 195 5.90 -5.10 14.14
N TYR A 196 6.66 -4.02 13.95
CA TYR A 196 6.93 -3.45 12.65
C TYR A 196 8.23 -2.63 12.66
N LYS A 197 9.08 -2.87 11.67
CA LYS A 197 10.37 -2.20 11.47
C LYS A 197 11.26 -2.22 12.72
N GLY A 198 11.27 -3.33 13.45
CA GLY A 198 12.09 -3.47 14.67
C GLY A 198 11.48 -2.88 15.94
N LYS A 199 10.31 -2.23 15.87
CA LYS A 199 9.58 -1.73 17.06
C LYS A 199 8.46 -2.69 17.45
N VAL A 200 8.30 -2.93 18.75
CA VAL A 200 7.20 -3.67 19.34
C VAL A 200 6.02 -2.74 19.62
N TYR A 201 4.82 -3.24 19.37
CA TYR A 201 3.57 -2.60 19.74
C TYR A 201 2.86 -3.48 20.74
N ALA A 202 2.44 -2.95 21.88
CA ALA A 202 1.76 -3.72 22.92
C ALA A 202 0.70 -2.90 23.65
N ALA A 203 -0.28 -3.60 24.21
CA ALA A 203 -1.30 -3.06 25.11
C ALA A 203 -1.94 -4.21 25.90
N ARG A 204 -2.24 -4.01 27.19
CA ARG A 204 -3.12 -4.93 27.93
C ARG A 204 -4.56 -4.74 27.46
N TYR A 205 -5.39 -5.76 27.59
CA TYR A 205 -6.80 -5.68 27.20
C TYR A 205 -7.54 -4.48 27.80
N SER A 206 -7.29 -4.15 29.07
CA SER A 206 -7.85 -2.97 29.74
C SER A 206 -7.48 -1.64 29.10
N GLN A 207 -6.34 -1.58 28.40
CA GLN A 207 -5.74 -0.37 27.84
C GLN A 207 -5.93 -0.27 26.31
N VAL A 208 -6.50 -1.29 25.66
CA VAL A 208 -6.72 -1.25 24.21
C VAL A 208 -7.82 -0.25 23.90
N GLY A 209 -7.46 0.85 23.25
CA GLY A 209 -8.41 1.83 22.76
C GLY A 209 -9.05 1.43 21.43
N VAL A 210 -10.34 1.69 21.28
CA VAL A 210 -11.03 1.74 20.00
C VAL A 210 -11.18 3.22 19.64
N SER A 211 -10.34 3.67 18.72
CA SER A 211 -10.52 5.01 18.17
C SER A 211 -11.59 4.93 17.06
N ASN A 212 -12.58 5.82 17.08
CA ASN A 212 -13.64 5.88 16.07
C ASN A 212 -13.72 7.33 15.58
N GLN A 213 -13.52 7.57 14.28
CA GLN A 213 -13.81 8.87 13.69
C GLN A 213 -15.02 8.75 12.77
N THR A 214 -16.16 9.26 13.23
CA THR A 214 -17.39 9.40 12.44
C THR A 214 -17.35 10.72 11.68
N ASP A 215 -17.35 10.65 10.35
CA ASP A 215 -17.66 11.79 9.48
C ASP A 215 -19.19 12.00 9.40
N PRO A 216 -19.71 13.23 9.19
CA PRO A 216 -21.13 13.52 8.91
C PRO A 216 -21.84 12.58 7.92
N MET A 217 -21.11 11.93 7.01
CA MET A 217 -21.65 10.96 6.06
C MET A 217 -21.83 9.53 6.63
N LYS A 218 -21.64 9.30 7.94
CA LYS A 218 -21.56 7.98 8.61
C LYS A 218 -20.47 7.05 8.03
N ILE A 219 -19.52 7.62 7.29
CA ILE A 219 -18.29 6.93 6.90
C ILE A 219 -17.37 6.98 8.11
N ILE A 220 -17.11 5.81 8.71
CA ILE A 220 -16.13 5.70 9.79
C ILE A 220 -14.76 5.68 9.13
N HIS A 221 -14.08 6.82 9.12
CA HIS A 221 -12.67 6.87 8.79
C HIS A 221 -11.94 6.12 9.89
N LEU A 222 -11.32 5.03 9.48
CA LEU A 222 -10.84 4.01 10.38
C LEU A 222 -9.94 4.59 11.46
N MET A 223 -10.14 4.07 12.66
CA MET A 223 -9.14 4.08 13.67
C MET A 223 -9.15 2.67 14.28
N GLY A 224 -8.02 1.98 14.14
CA GLY A 224 -7.86 0.59 14.53
C GLY A 224 -7.78 0.41 16.05
N LEU A 225 -7.31 -0.76 16.48
CA LEU A 225 -6.98 -0.98 17.90
C LEU A 225 -5.77 -0.08 18.24
N ALA A 226 -5.93 0.80 19.22
CA ALA A 226 -4.86 1.65 19.71
C ALA A 226 -3.85 0.78 20.48
N MET A 227 -2.63 0.73 19.94
CA MET A 227 -1.49 0.04 20.50
C MET A 227 -0.41 1.05 20.87
N TYR A 228 0.50 0.68 21.77
CA TYR A 228 1.54 1.58 22.24
C TYR A 228 2.93 1.07 21.87
N THR A 229 3.82 1.98 21.54
CA THR A 229 5.24 1.75 21.26
C THR A 229 6.05 2.81 21.98
N LEU A 230 7.33 2.58 22.21
CA LEU A 230 8.25 3.62 22.63
C LEU A 230 8.77 4.36 21.39
N ASP A 231 8.78 5.69 21.46
CA ASP A 231 9.44 6.53 20.47
C ASP A 231 10.94 6.66 20.76
N GLU A 232 11.67 7.33 19.87
CA GLU A 232 13.14 7.54 20.00
C GLU A 232 13.54 8.22 21.31
N ASN A 233 12.63 8.99 21.92
CA ASN A 233 12.83 9.67 23.21
C ASN A 233 12.37 8.82 24.42
N ASN A 234 12.11 7.53 24.25
CA ASN A 234 11.51 6.64 25.26
C ASN A 234 10.13 7.11 25.77
N THR A 235 9.45 7.95 25.00
CA THR A 235 8.08 8.37 25.29
C THR A 235 7.08 7.40 24.69
N LEU A 236 5.97 7.19 25.40
CA LEU A 236 4.89 6.32 24.94
C LEU A 236 4.17 6.96 23.74
N ALA A 237 4.26 6.33 22.57
CA ALA A 237 3.59 6.76 21.36
C ALA A 237 2.46 5.80 21.00
N ARG A 238 1.26 6.36 20.78
CA ARG A 238 0.07 5.63 20.36
C ARG A 238 0.09 5.40 18.85
N ARG A 239 -0.21 4.18 18.42
CA ARG A 239 -0.42 3.82 17.01
C ARG A 239 -1.64 2.94 16.82
N ALA A 240 -2.46 3.28 15.82
CA ALA A 240 -3.62 2.47 15.46
C ALA A 240 -3.20 1.25 14.62
N PHE A 241 -3.62 0.06 15.03
CA PHE A 241 -3.50 -1.17 14.26
C PHE A 241 -4.77 -1.40 13.43
N GLN A 242 -4.66 -1.23 12.11
CA GLN A 242 -5.76 -1.44 11.20
C GLN A 242 -5.94 -2.93 10.85
N MET A 243 -7.02 -3.51 11.38
CA MET A 243 -7.46 -4.86 11.03
C MET A 243 -8.10 -4.90 9.64
N CYS A 244 -7.96 -6.02 8.95
CA CYS A 244 -8.61 -6.26 7.67
C CYS A 244 -10.03 -6.78 7.85
N LEU A 245 -11.04 -5.91 7.94
CA LEU A 245 -12.43 -6.30 8.15
C LEU A 245 -13.15 -6.72 6.85
N SER A 246 -12.78 -6.11 5.74
CA SER A 246 -13.38 -6.26 4.42
C SER A 246 -12.38 -5.99 3.29
N TYR A 247 -12.79 -6.22 2.04
CA TYR A 247 -12.05 -5.75 0.87
C TYR A 247 -12.01 -4.21 0.80
N ASP A 248 -13.10 -3.54 1.20
CA ASP A 248 -13.20 -2.07 1.24
C ASP A 248 -12.33 -1.45 2.34
N SER A 249 -11.94 -2.24 3.36
CA SER A 249 -11.00 -1.80 4.40
C SER A 249 -9.69 -1.30 3.81
N ILE A 250 -9.31 -1.75 2.61
CA ILE A 250 -8.10 -1.30 1.91
C ILE A 250 -8.15 0.19 1.60
N LEU A 251 -9.32 0.72 1.26
CA LEU A 251 -9.56 2.14 0.99
C LEU A 251 -9.87 2.94 2.27
N GLY A 252 -9.75 2.31 3.44
CA GLY A 252 -10.08 2.92 4.72
C GLY A 252 -11.58 2.98 5.03
N PHE A 253 -12.42 2.37 4.20
CA PHE A 253 -13.86 2.31 4.40
C PHE A 253 -14.26 1.05 5.16
N ASN A 254 -14.87 1.24 6.32
CA ASN A 254 -15.48 0.16 7.09
C ASN A 254 -16.85 0.58 7.60
N THR A 255 -17.75 -0.40 7.69
CA THR A 255 -19.03 -0.19 8.35
C THR A 255 -18.88 -0.44 9.84
N LYS A 256 -19.62 0.34 10.64
CA LYS A 256 -19.66 0.15 12.10
C LYS A 256 -20.01 -1.29 12.47
N LEU A 257 -20.98 -1.89 11.77
CA LEU A 257 -21.40 -3.27 11.97
C LEU A 257 -20.23 -4.26 11.90
N ARG A 258 -19.37 -4.16 10.88
CA ARG A 258 -18.22 -5.08 10.72
C ARG A 258 -17.12 -4.83 11.75
N GLN A 259 -16.99 -3.59 12.23
CA GLN A 259 -16.09 -3.26 13.33
C GLN A 259 -16.60 -3.86 14.63
N ASP A 260 -17.87 -3.64 14.96
CA ASP A 260 -18.52 -4.18 16.16
C ASP A 260 -18.50 -5.71 16.16
N GLU A 261 -18.76 -6.36 15.02
CA GLU A 261 -18.61 -7.82 14.87
C GLU A 261 -17.18 -8.30 15.13
N ALA A 262 -16.16 -7.59 14.64
CA ALA A 262 -14.77 -7.97 14.87
C ALA A 262 -14.33 -7.73 16.32
N HIS A 263 -14.76 -6.64 16.94
CA HIS A 263 -14.51 -6.38 18.35
C HIS A 263 -15.24 -7.39 19.25
N ALA A 264 -16.49 -7.73 18.93
CA ALA A 264 -17.22 -8.80 19.61
C ALA A 264 -16.53 -10.15 19.47
N PHE A 265 -16.00 -10.48 18.28
CA PHE A 265 -15.21 -11.69 18.07
C PHE A 265 -13.98 -11.73 18.98
N ILE A 266 -13.23 -10.62 19.06
CA ILE A 266 -12.05 -10.49 19.92
C ILE A 266 -12.40 -10.69 21.38
N ILE A 267 -13.43 -9.99 21.87
CA ILE A 267 -13.82 -10.01 23.28
C ILE A 267 -14.37 -11.38 23.68
N LYS A 268 -15.24 -11.98 22.85
CA LYS A 268 -15.76 -13.33 23.12
C LYS A 268 -14.64 -14.36 23.16
N TYR A 269 -13.71 -14.30 22.22
CA TYR A 269 -12.52 -15.16 22.25
C TYR A 269 -11.71 -14.97 23.54
N LEU A 270 -11.46 -13.72 23.93
CA LEU A 270 -10.61 -13.38 25.07
C LEU A 270 -11.22 -13.82 26.40
N ILE A 271 -12.52 -13.57 26.59
CA ILE A 271 -13.23 -13.85 27.86
C ILE A 271 -13.76 -15.29 27.88
N GLN A 272 -14.52 -15.68 26.87
CA GLN A 272 -15.25 -16.96 26.82
C GLN A 272 -14.44 -18.09 26.18
N GLY A 273 -13.31 -17.78 25.52
CA GLY A 273 -12.43 -18.76 24.89
C GLY A 273 -12.77 -19.06 23.43
N LYS A 274 -11.97 -19.93 22.80
CA LYS A 274 -12.12 -20.34 21.40
C LYS A 274 -13.52 -20.89 21.11
N ASP A 275 -14.06 -21.72 21.99
CA ASP A 275 -15.35 -22.39 21.78
C ASP A 275 -16.54 -21.42 21.66
N ALA A 276 -16.40 -20.18 22.11
CA ALA A 276 -17.42 -19.16 21.91
C ALA A 276 -17.47 -18.60 20.48
N VAL A 277 -16.40 -18.77 19.70
CA VAL A 277 -16.24 -18.11 18.39
C VAL A 277 -15.90 -19.04 17.24
N ALA A 278 -15.25 -20.19 17.51
CA ALA A 278 -14.69 -21.07 16.50
C ALA A 278 -14.87 -22.55 16.86
N ALA A 279 -15.36 -23.35 15.91
CA ALA A 279 -15.57 -24.80 16.05
C ALA A 279 -14.27 -25.60 16.15
N THR A 280 -13.22 -25.12 15.50
CA THR A 280 -11.95 -25.82 15.34
C THR A 280 -10.79 -24.84 15.42
N ASP A 281 -9.61 -25.35 15.70
CA ASP A 281 -8.38 -24.59 15.47
C ASP A 281 -8.24 -24.27 13.99
N TYR A 282 -7.71 -23.09 13.70
CA TYR A 282 -7.53 -22.66 12.32
C TYR A 282 -6.22 -21.89 12.18
N LYS A 283 -5.49 -22.18 11.12
CA LYS A 283 -4.30 -21.44 10.73
C LYS A 283 -4.29 -21.30 9.22
N ARG A 284 -4.32 -20.05 8.76
CA ARG A 284 -4.25 -19.76 7.33
C ARG A 284 -2.84 -20.08 6.81
N PHE A 285 -2.77 -20.57 5.59
CA PHE A 285 -1.49 -20.77 4.90
C PHE A 285 -0.63 -19.50 4.94
N PRO A 286 0.67 -19.63 5.27
CA PRO A 286 1.57 -18.50 5.29
C PRO A 286 1.62 -17.92 3.89
N ALA A 287 1.39 -16.61 3.75
CA ALA A 287 1.61 -16.00 2.44
C ALA A 287 3.09 -16.10 2.08
N LEU A 288 3.32 -16.44 0.81
CA LEU A 288 4.62 -16.38 0.13
C LEU A 288 4.95 -14.92 -0.19
N PHE A 289 5.26 -14.13 0.84
CA PHE A 289 5.78 -12.77 0.65
C PHE A 289 7.28 -12.73 0.90
N LEU A 290 7.99 -12.07 0.00
CA LEU A 290 9.45 -11.94 0.02
C LEU A 290 9.97 -11.22 1.28
N PHE A 291 9.25 -10.23 1.80
CA PHE A 291 9.70 -9.43 2.94
C PHE A 291 8.64 -9.31 4.03
N LYS A 292 8.64 -10.30 4.93
CA LYS A 292 7.96 -10.21 6.24
C LYS A 292 8.89 -9.53 7.23
N ASP A 293 8.34 -8.70 8.09
CA ASP A 293 9.14 -8.11 9.15
C ASP A 293 9.55 -9.19 10.17
N LYS A 294 10.84 -9.24 10.48
CA LYS A 294 11.37 -10.19 11.46
C LYS A 294 10.98 -9.72 12.86
N LYS A 295 10.68 -10.69 13.74
CA LYS A 295 10.49 -10.38 15.16
C LYS A 295 11.76 -9.70 15.69
N PRO A 296 11.66 -8.56 16.38
CA PRO A 296 12.81 -7.89 16.97
C PRO A 296 13.59 -8.82 17.90
N ALA A 297 14.92 -8.68 17.97
CA ALA A 297 15.76 -9.54 18.81
C ALA A 297 15.56 -9.24 20.31
N ASP A 298 15.37 -7.96 20.62
CA ASP A 298 15.07 -7.33 21.90
C ASP A 298 13.57 -7.29 22.21
N PHE A 299 12.77 -8.15 21.56
CA PHE A 299 11.30 -8.12 21.67
C PHE A 299 10.80 -8.15 23.11
N ASN A 300 11.34 -9.05 23.95
CA ASN A 300 10.87 -9.20 25.32
C ASN A 300 11.19 -7.94 26.15
N GLU A 301 12.37 -7.37 25.97
CA GLU A 301 12.79 -6.15 26.68
C GLU A 301 11.93 -4.95 26.30
N GLN A 302 11.70 -4.74 24.99
CA GLN A 302 10.80 -3.68 24.52
C GLN A 302 9.37 -3.88 25.06
N LEU A 303 8.87 -5.11 25.06
CA LEU A 303 7.52 -5.43 25.55
C LEU A 303 7.36 -5.08 27.03
N GLU A 304 8.27 -5.55 27.88
CA GLU A 304 8.24 -5.27 29.32
C GLU A 304 8.35 -3.76 29.60
N HIS A 305 9.20 -3.04 28.87
CA HIS A 305 9.34 -1.60 29.04
C HIS A 305 8.08 -0.84 28.62
N ILE A 306 7.42 -1.22 27.52
CA ILE A 306 6.14 -0.62 27.11
C ILE A 306 5.09 -0.85 28.19
N LEU A 307 4.98 -2.08 28.70
CA LEU A 307 3.99 -2.42 29.72
C LEU A 307 4.26 -1.69 31.04
N ALA A 308 5.52 -1.56 31.46
CA ALA A 308 5.88 -0.83 32.67
C ALA A 308 5.54 0.67 32.56
N GLU A 309 5.77 1.30 31.40
CA GLU A 309 5.38 2.71 31.20
C GLU A 309 3.87 2.90 31.13
N LEU A 310 3.13 1.96 30.55
CA LEU A 310 1.66 1.96 30.58
C LEU A 310 1.13 1.82 32.01
N ASP A 311 1.67 0.89 32.79
CA ASP A 311 1.26 0.66 34.18
C ASP A 311 1.55 1.91 35.04
N LYS A 312 2.66 2.63 34.78
CA LYS A 312 2.95 3.92 35.44
C LYS A 312 1.95 5.02 35.05
N GLN A 313 1.50 5.04 33.80
CA GLN A 313 0.53 6.02 33.34
C GLN A 313 -0.83 5.80 33.98
N ASP A 314 -1.33 4.56 33.99
CA ASP A 314 -2.61 4.20 34.63
C ASP A 314 -2.62 4.57 36.13
N ILE A 315 -1.50 4.38 36.84
CA ILE A 315 -1.39 4.78 38.25
C ILE A 315 -1.52 6.30 38.41
N ARG A 316 -0.94 7.09 37.51
CA ARG A 316 -1.01 8.56 37.58
C ARG A 316 -2.43 9.05 37.30
N ASP A 317 -3.08 8.50 36.27
CA ASP A 317 -4.42 8.90 35.87
C ASP A 317 -5.43 8.57 36.98
N ASN A 318 -5.34 7.38 37.60
CA ASN A 318 -6.15 6.99 38.76
C ASN A 318 -5.86 7.83 40.02
N SER A 319 -4.65 8.37 40.17
CA SER A 319 -4.30 9.22 41.32
C SER A 319 -4.86 10.64 41.17
N GLN A 320 -5.07 11.10 39.94
CA GLN A 320 -5.63 12.43 39.65
C GLN A 320 -7.17 12.46 39.72
N GLU A 321 -7.87 11.35 39.44
CA GLU A 321 -9.32 11.25 39.58
C GLU A 321 -9.81 11.21 41.05
N ASN A 322 -8.91 10.90 41.99
CA ASN A 322 -9.22 10.78 43.43
C ASN A 322 -8.84 12.02 44.27
N THR A 323 -8.50 13.14 43.61
CA THR A 323 -8.24 14.47 44.19
C THR A 323 -9.14 15.50 43.55
#